data_AF-A0A846SYA0-F1
#
_entry.id   AF-A0A846SYA0-F1
#
_cell.length_a   1.000
_cell.length_b   1.000
_cell.length_c   1.000
_cell.angle_alpha   90.00
_cell.angle_beta   90.00
_cell.angle_gamma   90.00
#
_symmetry.space_group_name_H-M   'P 1'
#
loop_
_entity.id
_entity.type
_entity.pdbx_description
1 polymer ?
#
loop_
_entity_poly.entity_id
_entity_poly.type
_entity_poly.pdbx_seq_one_letter_code
_entity_poly.pdbx_strand_id
1 'polypeptide(L)'
;MIGTTNKRVVEVCAGDGIECNAANLIINHGWEELLFDGDLDAVQRGKNFYSKRTNAWRLRRLPPTLIHAWVTKDNINDLIKNNGMEGDIDLLSIDMDGIDYWIWKSLYCINPRLVVLEYNNRWASDQAVSVPYVENFVGSGASVDGEGYFGASLLAFEKLAQEKGYRLIGANSPNTNAFS
;
A
#
# COMPACT_ATOMS: atom_id res chain seq x y z
N MET A 1 17.44 -7.73 -11.24
CA MET A 1 17.03 -6.52 -10.51
C MET A 1 16.16 -5.70 -11.45
N ILE A 2 14.96 -5.26 -11.04
CA ILE A 2 13.98 -4.63 -11.95
C ILE A 2 14.23 -3.13 -12.25
N GLY A 3 15.09 -2.48 -11.45
CA GLY A 3 15.40 -1.05 -11.60
C GLY A 3 14.18 -0.14 -11.32
N THR A 4 14.31 1.15 -11.66
CA THR A 4 13.27 2.18 -11.50
C THR A 4 13.14 3.00 -12.79
N THR A 5 11.93 3.46 -13.13
CA THR A 5 11.69 4.34 -14.29
C THR A 5 11.40 5.78 -13.86
N ASN A 6 10.39 5.98 -13.02
CA ASN A 6 9.88 7.31 -12.65
C ASN A 6 9.92 7.60 -11.15
N LYS A 7 10.28 6.60 -10.32
CA LYS A 7 10.37 6.68 -8.87
C LYS A 7 9.09 7.19 -8.23
N ARG A 8 7.94 6.74 -8.75
CA ARG A 8 6.62 7.03 -8.19
C ARG A 8 6.13 5.87 -7.34
N VAL A 9 5.62 6.20 -6.16
CA VAL A 9 5.02 5.25 -5.23
C VAL A 9 3.64 5.71 -4.77
N VAL A 10 2.69 4.78 -4.79
CA VAL A 10 1.42 4.91 -4.08
C VAL A 10 1.41 3.91 -2.93
N GLU A 11 1.04 4.36 -1.74
CA GLU A 11 0.84 3.49 -0.58
C GLU A 11 -0.51 3.75 0.08
N VAL A 12 -1.27 2.68 0.29
CA VAL A 12 -2.59 2.69 0.94
C VAL A 12 -2.45 2.15 2.36
N CYS A 13 -3.00 2.89 3.33
CA CYS A 13 -2.83 2.65 4.78
C CYS A 13 -1.38 2.85 5.24
N ALA A 14 -0.82 4.02 4.91
CA ALA A 14 0.57 4.36 5.19
C ALA A 14 0.84 4.81 6.65
N GLY A 15 -0.19 4.89 7.50
CA GLY A 15 -0.11 5.46 8.84
C GLY A 15 0.37 6.91 8.81
N ASP A 16 1.44 7.19 9.56
CA ASP A 16 2.10 8.51 9.54
C ASP A 16 3.13 8.65 8.40
N GLY A 17 3.29 7.63 7.56
CA GLY A 17 4.24 7.60 6.46
C GLY A 17 5.70 7.54 6.92
N ILE A 18 5.99 7.35 8.20
CA ILE A 18 7.35 7.29 8.76
C ILE A 18 7.84 5.84 8.84
N GLU A 19 6.93 4.91 9.14
CA GLU A 19 7.22 3.47 9.30
C GLU A 19 6.63 2.61 8.16
N CYS A 20 6.13 3.23 7.09
CA CYS A 20 5.56 2.57 5.92
C CYS A 20 6.63 2.03 4.94
N ASN A 21 6.21 1.18 3.98
CA ASN A 21 7.12 0.59 3.00
C ASN A 21 7.78 1.65 2.09
N ALA A 22 7.10 2.76 1.82
CA ALA A 22 7.62 3.87 1.02
C ALA A 22 8.60 4.78 1.77
N ALA A 23 8.65 4.75 3.10
CA ALA A 23 9.37 5.75 3.91
C ALA A 23 10.84 5.87 3.50
N ASN A 24 11.55 4.75 3.35
CA ASN A 24 12.95 4.77 2.93
C ASN A 24 13.13 5.34 1.51
N LEU A 25 12.21 5.05 0.59
CA LEU A 25 12.25 5.54 -0.78
C LEU A 25 12.05 7.06 -0.84
N ILE A 26 11.14 7.57 -0.02
CA ILE A 26 10.84 9.00 0.12
C ILE A 26 12.03 9.75 0.71
N ILE A 27 12.54 9.25 1.83
CA ILE A 27 13.52 9.91 2.69
C ILE A 27 14.90 9.90 2.04
N ASN A 28 15.34 8.73 1.59
CA ASN A 28 16.74 8.50 1.19
C ASN A 28 16.93 8.44 -0.33
N HIS A 29 15.87 8.17 -1.10
CA HIS A 29 15.98 7.96 -2.54
C HIS A 29 15.19 8.97 -3.39
N GLY A 30 14.44 9.85 -2.73
CA GLY A 30 13.75 10.97 -3.34
C GLY A 30 12.60 10.60 -4.27
N TRP A 31 11.89 9.52 -3.98
CA TRP A 31 10.72 9.08 -4.74
C TRP A 31 9.52 9.99 -4.53
N GLU A 32 8.81 10.30 -5.62
CA GLU A 32 7.51 10.99 -5.62
C GLU A 32 6.44 10.05 -5.08
N GLU A 33 5.61 10.57 -4.17
CA GLU A 33 4.84 9.74 -3.27
C GLU A 33 3.43 10.27 -3.03
N LEU A 34 2.50 9.33 -2.98
CA LEU A 34 1.11 9.55 -2.62
C LEU A 34 0.71 8.50 -1.57
N LEU A 35 0.52 8.97 -0.35
CA LEU A 35 0.26 8.15 0.83
C LEU A 35 -1.17 8.43 1.32
N PHE A 36 -1.94 7.37 1.54
CA PHE A 36 -3.29 7.45 2.08
C PHE A 36 -3.36 6.80 3.46
N ASP A 37 -4.13 7.39 4.38
CA ASP A 37 -4.49 6.73 5.62
C ASP A 37 -5.86 7.18 6.14
N GLY A 38 -6.55 6.30 6.86
CA GLY A 38 -7.85 6.56 7.47
C GLY A 38 -7.76 7.26 8.84
N ASP A 39 -6.61 7.25 9.50
CA ASP A 39 -6.37 7.95 10.76
C ASP A 39 -5.86 9.38 10.49
N LEU A 40 -6.72 10.37 10.74
CA LEU A 40 -6.39 11.79 10.61
C LEU A 40 -5.20 12.20 11.49
N ASP A 41 -5.08 11.64 12.71
CA ASP A 41 -4.00 11.97 13.62
C ASP A 41 -2.67 11.41 13.09
N ALA A 42 -2.66 10.20 12.52
CA ALA A 42 -1.50 9.63 11.85
C ALA A 42 -1.04 10.51 10.66
N VAL A 43 -1.98 10.88 9.78
CA VAL A 43 -1.70 11.77 8.65
C VAL A 43 -1.11 13.11 9.12
N GLN A 44 -1.65 13.68 10.21
CA GLN A 44 -1.14 14.94 10.75
C GLN A 44 0.24 14.79 11.39
N ARG A 45 0.52 13.67 12.08
CA ARG A 45 1.86 13.32 12.59
C ARG A 45 2.87 13.26 11.44
N GLY A 46 2.52 12.58 10.35
CA GLY A 46 3.36 12.49 9.15
C GLY A 46 3.68 13.85 8.54
N LYS A 47 2.65 14.67 8.28
CA LYS A 47 2.82 16.05 7.77
C LYS A 47 3.74 16.88 8.68
N ASN A 48 3.59 16.76 9.99
CA ASN A 48 4.42 17.44 10.96
C ASN A 48 5.87 16.94 10.95
N PHE A 49 6.09 15.64 10.78
CA PHE A 49 7.42 15.06 10.68
C PHE A 49 8.16 15.52 9.41
N TYR A 50 7.51 15.39 8.25
CA TYR A 50 8.11 15.72 6.97
C TYR A 50 8.37 17.21 6.79
N SER A 51 7.49 18.09 7.31
CA SER A 51 7.71 19.55 7.27
C SER A 51 8.92 20.02 8.08
N LYS A 52 9.30 19.29 9.14
CA LYS A 52 10.45 19.60 9.99
C LYS A 52 11.78 19.07 9.45
N ARG A 53 11.77 18.13 8.50
CA ARG A 53 12.98 17.56 7.91
C ARG A 53 13.59 18.48 6.85
N THR A 54 14.33 19.47 7.33
CA THR A 54 15.05 20.44 6.48
C THR A 54 16.38 19.92 5.94
N ASN A 55 16.93 18.83 6.51
CA ASN A 55 18.24 18.26 6.14
C ASN A 55 18.21 17.50 4.80
N ALA A 56 17.03 17.16 4.28
CA ALA A 56 16.87 16.65 2.93
C ALA A 56 16.31 17.76 2.04
N TRP A 57 17.16 18.37 1.21
CA TRP A 57 16.79 19.49 0.34
C TRP A 57 15.51 19.23 -0.48
N ARG A 58 15.31 17.97 -0.91
CA ARG A 58 14.09 17.52 -1.60
C ARG A 58 12.85 17.73 -0.73
N LEU A 59 12.83 17.18 0.50
CA LEU A 59 11.66 17.21 1.39
C LEU A 59 11.21 18.64 1.73
N ARG A 60 12.15 19.60 1.71
CA ARG A 60 11.81 21.04 1.89
C ARG A 60 11.05 21.64 0.71
N ARG A 61 11.26 21.13 -0.51
CA ARG A 61 10.64 21.63 -1.74
C ARG A 61 9.45 20.80 -2.19
N LEU A 62 9.54 19.49 -2.00
CA LEU A 62 8.60 18.47 -2.43
C LEU A 62 8.40 17.51 -1.26
N PRO A 63 7.63 17.90 -0.23
CA PRO A 63 7.24 16.99 0.83
C PRO A 63 6.28 15.92 0.27
N PRO A 64 6.18 14.77 0.93
CA PRO A 64 5.21 13.74 0.59
C PRO A 64 3.77 14.23 0.62
N THR A 65 2.96 13.72 -0.30
CA THR A 65 1.51 13.95 -0.30
C THR A 65 0.85 12.92 0.63
N LEU A 66 0.51 13.33 1.85
CA LEU A 66 -0.28 12.52 2.78
C LEU A 66 -1.74 12.97 2.78
N ILE A 67 -2.64 12.05 2.43
CA ILE A 67 -4.07 12.29 2.31
C ILE A 67 -4.82 11.48 3.36
N HIS A 68 -5.62 12.18 4.17
CA HIS A 68 -6.60 11.53 5.04
C HIS A 68 -7.81 11.13 4.19
N ALA A 69 -8.04 9.83 4.04
CA ALA A 69 -9.16 9.29 3.30
C ALA A 69 -9.50 7.87 3.77
N TRP A 70 -10.79 7.59 3.91
CA TRP A 70 -11.28 6.22 4.00
C TRP A 70 -11.32 5.61 2.60
N VAL A 71 -10.42 4.68 2.32
CA VAL A 71 -10.24 4.08 0.99
C VAL A 71 -11.23 2.94 0.78
N THR A 72 -11.94 2.98 -0.33
CA THR A 72 -12.93 1.97 -0.74
C THR A 72 -12.64 1.52 -2.17
N LYS A 73 -13.23 0.38 -2.56
CA LYS A 73 -13.05 -0.14 -3.92
C LYS A 73 -13.57 0.84 -4.99
N ASP A 74 -14.56 1.67 -4.62
CA ASP A 74 -15.26 2.57 -5.53
C ASP A 74 -14.59 3.95 -5.61
N ASN A 75 -13.82 4.37 -4.59
CA ASN A 75 -13.19 5.70 -4.56
C ASN A 75 -11.68 5.71 -4.87
N ILE A 76 -10.98 4.57 -4.75
CA ILE A 76 -9.51 4.53 -4.81
C ILE A 76 -8.93 5.14 -6.11
N ASN A 77 -9.56 4.86 -7.25
CA ASN A 77 -9.09 5.39 -8.53
C ASN A 77 -9.21 6.92 -8.61
N ASP A 78 -10.31 7.47 -8.10
CA ASP A 78 -10.53 8.91 -8.09
C ASP A 78 -9.64 9.60 -7.05
N LEU A 79 -9.43 8.99 -5.89
CA LEU A 79 -8.47 9.46 -4.89
C LEU A 79 -7.07 9.59 -5.49
N ILE A 80 -6.62 8.58 -6.24
CA ILE A 80 -5.28 8.60 -6.87
C ILE A 80 -5.19 9.68 -7.96
N LYS A 81 -6.13 9.70 -8.91
CA LYS A 81 -6.15 10.68 -10.01
C LYS A 81 -6.26 12.12 -9.51
N ASN A 82 -7.15 12.38 -8.55
CA ASN A 82 -7.38 13.72 -8.01
C ASN A 82 -6.17 14.26 -7.23
N ASN A 83 -5.25 13.39 -6.82
CA ASN A 83 -3.99 13.74 -6.16
C ASN A 83 -2.76 13.63 -7.09
N GLY A 84 -2.98 13.67 -8.41
CA GLY A 84 -1.92 13.89 -9.39
C GLY A 84 -1.13 12.65 -9.82
N MET A 85 -1.59 11.45 -9.47
CA MET A 85 -0.99 10.20 -9.95
C MET A 85 -1.94 9.47 -10.92
N GLU A 86 -1.39 9.01 -12.04
CA GLU A 86 -2.07 8.21 -13.06
C GLU A 86 -1.01 7.52 -13.93
N GLY A 87 -1.37 6.39 -14.55
CA GLY A 87 -0.52 5.66 -15.48
C GLY A 87 0.59 4.89 -14.78
N ASP A 88 1.73 4.77 -15.44
CA ASP A 88 2.82 3.91 -14.96
C ASP A 88 3.44 4.48 -13.68
N ILE A 89 3.63 3.62 -12.66
CA ILE A 89 4.37 3.94 -11.44
C ILE A 89 5.35 2.81 -11.13
N ASP A 90 6.37 3.08 -10.31
CA ASP A 90 7.36 2.05 -9.98
C ASP A 90 6.86 1.11 -8.87
N LEU A 91 6.09 1.62 -7.90
CA LEU A 91 5.68 0.83 -6.72
C LEU A 91 4.25 1.14 -6.28
N LEU A 92 3.49 0.09 -5.98
CA LEU A 92 2.25 0.14 -5.20
C LEU A 92 2.45 -0.69 -3.92
N SER A 93 2.09 -0.13 -2.76
CA SER A 93 2.03 -0.83 -1.47
C SER A 93 0.60 -0.76 -0.93
N ILE A 94 0.04 -1.89 -0.48
CA ILE A 94 -1.28 -1.95 0.16
C ILE A 94 -1.15 -2.79 1.42
N ASP A 95 -1.47 -2.18 2.57
CA ASP A 95 -1.37 -2.78 3.90
C ASP A 95 -2.50 -2.24 4.79
N MET A 96 -3.74 -2.66 4.51
CA MET A 96 -4.96 -2.13 5.15
C MET A 96 -5.46 -2.99 6.30
N ASP A 97 -4.85 -4.15 6.56
CA ASP A 97 -5.36 -5.15 7.49
C ASP A 97 -6.85 -5.52 7.21
N GLY A 98 -7.29 -5.63 5.95
CA GLY A 98 -8.71 -5.76 5.68
C GLY A 98 -9.10 -6.17 4.26
N ILE A 99 -9.62 -5.22 3.49
CA ILE A 99 -10.24 -5.46 2.18
C ILE A 99 -9.23 -5.29 1.02
N ASP A 100 -7.94 -5.48 1.28
CA ASP A 100 -6.79 -5.27 0.39
C ASP A 100 -6.99 -5.88 -1.00
N TYR A 101 -7.48 -7.12 -1.03
CA TYR A 101 -7.82 -7.83 -2.26
C TYR A 101 -8.79 -7.04 -3.15
N TRP A 102 -9.82 -6.45 -2.56
CA TRP A 102 -10.85 -5.71 -3.29
C TRP A 102 -10.36 -4.35 -3.76
N ILE A 103 -9.49 -3.70 -2.98
CA ILE A 103 -8.86 -2.44 -3.37
C ILE A 103 -7.94 -2.67 -4.56
N TRP A 104 -7.06 -3.67 -4.51
CA TRP A 104 -6.19 -3.95 -5.65
C TRP A 104 -6.97 -4.43 -6.88
N LYS A 105 -8.03 -5.21 -6.66
CA LYS A 105 -8.90 -5.69 -7.74
C LYS A 105 -9.59 -4.53 -8.47
N SER A 106 -10.07 -3.51 -7.77
CA SER A 106 -10.75 -2.37 -8.38
C SER A 106 -9.82 -1.30 -8.93
N LEU A 107 -8.53 -1.34 -8.61
CA LEU A 107 -7.54 -0.37 -9.05
C LEU A 107 -7.17 -0.54 -10.54
N TYR A 108 -7.36 0.51 -11.33
CA TYR A 108 -7.08 0.53 -12.77
C TYR A 108 -6.41 1.82 -13.28
N CYS A 109 -6.42 2.92 -12.50
CA CYS A 109 -5.86 4.20 -12.95
C CYS A 109 -4.33 4.25 -12.95
N ILE A 110 -3.66 3.28 -12.31
CA ILE A 110 -2.20 3.18 -12.25
C ILE A 110 -1.73 1.79 -12.64
N ASN A 111 -0.54 1.73 -13.26
CA ASN A 111 0.13 0.50 -13.66
C ASN A 111 1.47 0.38 -12.89
N PRO A 112 1.46 -0.14 -11.66
CA PRO A 112 2.70 -0.35 -10.90
C PRO A 112 3.61 -1.38 -11.57
N ARG A 113 4.92 -1.19 -11.49
CA ARG A 113 5.92 -2.19 -11.93
C ARG A 113 6.23 -3.24 -10.88
N LEU A 114 5.96 -2.92 -9.61
CA LEU A 114 6.04 -3.82 -8.46
C LEU A 114 4.85 -3.54 -7.54
N VAL A 115 4.17 -4.59 -7.10
CA VAL A 115 3.12 -4.52 -6.10
C VAL A 115 3.59 -5.22 -4.83
N VAL A 116 3.46 -4.55 -3.69
CA VAL A 116 3.70 -5.08 -2.35
C VAL A 116 2.36 -5.16 -1.63
N LEU A 117 2.03 -6.35 -1.13
CA LEU A 117 0.76 -6.63 -0.47
C LEU A 117 1.02 -7.30 0.85
N GLU A 118 0.44 -6.78 1.93
CA GLU A 118 0.36 -7.55 3.16
C GLU A 118 -0.61 -8.73 2.95
N TYR A 119 -0.19 -9.94 3.31
CA TYR A 119 -1.01 -11.13 3.19
C TYR A 119 -1.14 -11.88 4.51
N ASN A 120 -2.29 -12.53 4.64
CA ASN A 120 -2.58 -13.34 5.81
C ASN A 120 -1.92 -14.72 5.66
N ASN A 121 -0.78 -14.86 6.34
CA ASN A 121 0.05 -16.06 6.32
C ASN A 121 -0.46 -17.22 7.20
N ARG A 122 -1.64 -17.06 7.83
CA ARG A 122 -2.28 -18.13 8.60
C ARG A 122 -2.96 -19.17 7.71
N TRP A 123 -3.23 -18.83 6.45
CA TRP A 123 -3.85 -19.73 5.48
C TRP A 123 -2.82 -20.68 4.85
N ALA A 124 -3.23 -21.92 4.61
CA ALA A 124 -2.41 -22.88 3.90
C ALA A 124 -2.18 -22.43 2.45
N SER A 125 -1.07 -22.86 1.85
CA SER A 125 -0.64 -22.40 0.52
C SER A 125 -1.58 -22.78 -0.62
N ASP A 126 -2.48 -23.74 -0.42
CA ASP A 126 -3.49 -24.18 -1.38
C ASP A 126 -4.88 -23.53 -1.17
N GLN A 127 -5.01 -22.65 -0.18
CA GLN A 127 -6.25 -21.95 0.13
C GLN A 127 -6.27 -20.56 -0.48
N ALA A 128 -7.23 -20.30 -1.36
CA ALA A 128 -7.46 -18.99 -1.97
C ALA A 128 -8.67 -18.33 -1.32
N VAL A 129 -8.43 -17.54 -0.28
CA VAL A 129 -9.45 -16.84 0.51
C VAL A 129 -9.10 -15.36 0.71
N SER A 130 -10.13 -14.54 0.88
CA SER A 130 -10.03 -13.12 1.23
C SER A 130 -11.15 -12.76 2.22
N VAL A 131 -10.93 -11.75 3.05
CA VAL A 131 -12.03 -11.10 3.77
C VAL A 131 -13.08 -10.63 2.75
N PRO A 132 -14.39 -10.91 2.95
CA PRO A 132 -15.44 -10.38 2.09
C PRO A 132 -15.45 -8.86 2.10
N TYR A 133 -15.77 -8.24 0.97
CA TYR A 133 -15.84 -6.78 0.92
C TYR A 133 -16.93 -6.25 1.84
N VAL A 134 -16.50 -5.46 2.83
CA VAL A 134 -17.36 -4.63 3.67
C VAL A 134 -16.68 -3.27 3.75
N GLU A 135 -17.37 -2.22 3.31
CA GLU A 135 -16.78 -0.89 3.09
C GLU A 135 -16.10 -0.30 4.33
N ASN A 136 -16.69 -0.52 5.51
CA ASN A 136 -16.21 0.01 6.78
C ASN A 136 -15.51 -1.06 7.63
N PHE A 137 -14.96 -2.10 6.99
CA PHE A 137 -14.24 -3.15 7.71
C PHE A 137 -12.93 -2.61 8.28
N VAL A 138 -12.69 -2.92 9.56
CA VAL A 138 -11.42 -2.71 10.24
C VAL A 138 -11.00 -4.08 10.75
N GLY A 139 -9.86 -4.59 10.28
CA GLY A 139 -9.36 -5.88 10.76
C GLY A 139 -8.91 -5.80 12.21
N SER A 140 -8.90 -6.96 12.86
CA SER A 140 -8.29 -7.10 14.19
C SER A 140 -6.75 -7.17 14.14
N GLY A 141 -6.16 -6.98 12.96
CA GLY A 141 -4.74 -7.14 12.65
C GLY A 141 -4.20 -8.56 12.84
N ALA A 142 -2.91 -8.73 12.55
CA ALA A 142 -2.17 -9.99 12.72
C ALA A 142 -1.75 -10.29 14.18
N SER A 143 -2.04 -9.38 15.12
CA SER A 143 -1.57 -9.43 16.51
C SER A 143 -1.96 -10.72 17.25
N VAL A 144 -1.20 -11.05 18.32
CA VAL A 144 -1.42 -12.25 19.15
C VAL A 144 -2.80 -12.24 19.81
N ASP A 145 -3.32 -11.05 20.10
CA ASP A 145 -4.64 -10.83 20.71
C ASP A 145 -5.77 -10.70 19.66
N GLY A 146 -5.42 -10.60 18.37
CA GLY A 146 -6.35 -10.52 17.26
C GLY A 146 -6.77 -11.90 16.75
N GLU A 147 -8.03 -12.03 16.31
CA GLU A 147 -8.55 -13.25 15.70
C GLU A 147 -7.82 -13.60 14.37
N GLY A 148 -6.97 -12.70 13.86
CA GLY A 148 -6.19 -12.87 12.63
C GLY A 148 -7.05 -12.85 11.38
N TYR A 149 -8.16 -12.13 11.44
CA TYR A 149 -9.10 -11.99 10.34
C TYR A 149 -8.86 -10.66 9.62
N PHE A 150 -7.99 -10.72 8.62
CA PHE A 150 -7.54 -9.57 7.81
C PHE A 150 -7.09 -10.05 6.44
N GLY A 151 -7.05 -9.12 5.48
CA GLY A 151 -6.43 -9.28 4.17
C GLY A 151 -6.91 -10.49 3.36
N ALA A 152 -5.97 -11.09 2.64
CA ALA A 152 -6.19 -12.29 1.86
C ALA A 152 -5.01 -13.26 1.96
N SER A 153 -5.28 -14.52 1.66
CA SER A 153 -4.25 -15.56 1.50
C SER A 153 -3.29 -15.24 0.36
N LEU A 154 -2.07 -15.78 0.43
CA LEU A 154 -1.06 -15.64 -0.63
C LEU A 154 -1.57 -16.14 -1.99
N LEU A 155 -2.28 -17.28 -2.02
CA LEU A 155 -2.82 -17.84 -3.25
C LEU A 155 -3.93 -16.98 -3.86
N ALA A 156 -4.74 -16.29 -3.04
CA ALA A 156 -5.73 -15.34 -3.56
C ALA A 156 -5.05 -14.16 -4.27
N PHE A 157 -3.98 -13.62 -3.66
CA PHE A 157 -3.21 -12.55 -4.30
C PHE A 157 -2.47 -13.02 -5.54
N GLU A 158 -1.91 -14.23 -5.55
CA GLU A 158 -1.26 -14.78 -6.75
C GLU A 158 -2.24 -14.89 -7.92
N LYS A 159 -3.48 -15.37 -7.67
CA LYS A 159 -4.51 -15.44 -8.71
C LYS A 159 -4.89 -14.05 -9.23
N LEU A 160 -5.08 -13.09 -8.33
CA LEU A 160 -5.38 -11.71 -8.72
C LEU A 160 -4.22 -11.05 -9.46
N ALA A 161 -2.97 -11.34 -9.07
CA ALA A 161 -1.78 -10.91 -9.78
C ALA A 161 -1.82 -11.39 -11.23
N GLN A 162 -2.08 -12.68 -11.45
CA GLN A 162 -2.19 -13.27 -12.78
C GLN A 162 -3.30 -12.63 -13.62
N GLU A 163 -4.49 -12.40 -13.02
CA GLU A 163 -5.60 -11.70 -13.68
C GLU A 163 -5.21 -10.28 -14.12
N LYS A 164 -4.35 -9.60 -13.36
CA LYS A 164 -3.88 -8.24 -13.63
C LYS A 164 -2.58 -8.18 -14.45
N GLY A 165 -2.05 -9.33 -14.90
CA GLY A 165 -0.83 -9.39 -15.72
C GLY A 165 0.50 -9.39 -14.95
N TYR A 166 0.45 -9.64 -13.65
CA TYR A 166 1.60 -9.79 -12.75
C TYR A 166 1.92 -11.25 -12.46
N ARG A 167 3.06 -11.49 -11.81
CA ARG A 167 3.41 -12.82 -11.28
C ARG A 167 3.99 -12.66 -9.88
N LEU A 168 3.61 -13.53 -8.95
CA LEU A 168 4.24 -13.57 -7.64
C LEU A 168 5.74 -13.88 -7.79
N ILE A 169 6.60 -13.01 -7.26
CA ILE A 169 8.06 -13.16 -7.31
C ILE A 169 8.69 -13.54 -5.97
N GLY A 170 7.95 -13.41 -4.87
CA GLY A 170 8.39 -13.87 -3.55
C GLY A 170 7.64 -13.22 -2.39
N ALA A 171 8.09 -13.53 -1.18
CA ALA A 171 7.63 -12.93 0.07
C ALA A 171 8.83 -12.55 0.95
N ASN A 172 8.63 -11.62 1.89
CA ASN A 172 9.66 -11.25 2.87
C ASN A 172 9.87 -12.39 3.90
N SER A 173 11.01 -12.40 4.61
CA SER A 173 11.32 -13.45 5.58
C SER A 173 10.29 -13.61 6.72
N PRO A 174 9.65 -12.55 7.23
CA PRO A 174 8.53 -12.67 8.17
C PRO A 174 7.26 -13.28 7.57
N ASN A 175 7.20 -13.50 6.25
CA ASN A 175 6.04 -13.98 5.52
C ASN A 175 4.81 -13.07 5.75
N THR A 176 4.99 -11.76 5.72
CA THR A 176 3.90 -10.79 5.86
C THR A 176 3.65 -10.02 4.57
N ASN A 177 4.68 -9.76 3.78
CA ASN A 177 4.59 -8.99 2.54
C ASN A 177 4.91 -9.88 1.33
N ALA A 178 4.01 -9.90 0.36
CA ALA A 178 4.15 -10.55 -0.93
C ALA A 178 4.53 -9.52 -2.01
N PHE A 179 5.33 -9.95 -2.98
CA PHE A 179 5.84 -9.12 -4.08
C PHE A 179 5.37 -9.70 -5.41
N SER A 180 4.67 -8.90 -6.22
CA SER A 180 4.15 -9.29 -7.56
C SER A 180 4.50 -8.31 -8.67
#